data_AF-A0A7Y3XPN2-F1
#
_entry.id   AF-A0A7Y3XPN2-F1
#
_cell.length_a   1.000
_cell.length_b   1.000
_cell.length_c   1.000
_cell.angle_alpha   90.00
_cell.angle_beta   90.00
_cell.angle_gamma   90.00
#
_symmetry.space_group_name_H-M   'P 1'
#
loop_
_entity.id
_entity.type
_entity.pdbx_description
1 polymer ?
#
loop_
_entity_poly.entity_id
_entity_poly.type
_entity_poly.pdbx_seq_one_letter_code
_entity_poly.pdbx_strand_id
1 'polypeptide(L)' 'MEKIFQFVEGTHLLFIQLLYGSGLRLMELARLRGQDIDFEMNTIAVRDGQE' A
#
# COMPACT_ATOMS: atom_id res chain seq x y z
N MET A 1 13.39 -11.59 -3.27
CA MET A 1 12.22 -10.69 -3.28
C MET A 1 12.57 -9.32 -3.88
N GLU A 2 13.70 -8.72 -3.50
CA GLU A 2 14.11 -7.38 -3.99
C GLU A 2 14.32 -7.25 -5.51
N LYS A 3 14.54 -8.36 -6.22
CA LYS A 3 14.77 -8.33 -7.68
C LYS A 3 13.64 -7.66 -8.47
N ILE A 4 12.38 -7.78 -8.02
CA ILE A 4 11.24 -7.14 -8.71
C ILE A 4 11.25 -5.62 -8.51
N PHE A 5 11.65 -5.16 -7.33
CA PHE A 5 11.69 -3.72 -7.01
C PHE A 5 12.75 -2.98 -7.82
N GLN A 6 13.77 -3.67 -8.33
CA GLN A 6 14.80 -3.10 -9.20
C GLN A 6 14.28 -2.74 -10.60
N PHE A 7 13.11 -3.26 -11.00
CA PHE A 7 12.51 -2.99 -12.31
C PHE A 7 11.36 -1.99 -12.26
N VAL A 8 11.05 -1.44 -11.08
CA VAL A 8 9.91 -0.56 -10.87
C VAL A 8 10.37 0.69 -10.14
N GLU A 9 9.97 1.86 -10.64
CA GLU A 9 10.42 3.15 -10.13
C GLU A 9 9.24 4.05 -9.75
N GLY A 10 9.56 5.10 -8.97
CA GLY A 10 8.60 6.15 -8.60
C GLY A 10 7.39 5.60 -7.84
N THR A 11 6.20 6.09 -8.21
CA THR A 11 4.94 5.74 -7.54
C THR A 11 4.65 4.24 -7.60
N HIS A 12 4.93 3.57 -8.72
CA HIS A 12 4.64 2.14 -8.85
C HIS A 12 5.45 1.29 -7.88
N LEU A 13 6.69 1.71 -7.58
CA LEU A 13 7.51 1.04 -6.58
C LEU A 13 6.87 1.10 -5.20
N LEU A 14 6.39 2.29 -4.80
CA LEU A 14 5.67 2.46 -3.54
C LEU A 14 4.42 1.56 -3.46
N PHE A 15 3.65 1.47 -4.54
CA PHE A 15 2.46 0.61 -4.59
C PHE A 15 2.83 -0.87 -4.37
N ILE A 16 3.86 -1.36 -5.05
CA ILE A 16 4.30 -2.75 -4.91
C ILE A 16 4.85 -3.01 -3.50
N GLN A 17 5.64 -2.08 -2.96
CA GLN A 17 6.13 -2.18 -1.58
C GLN A 17 5.00 -2.22 -0.57
N LEU A 18 3.94 -1.43 -0.76
CA LEU A 18 2.76 -1.47 0.11
C LEU A 18 1.99 -2.78 -0.04
N LEU A 19 1.70 -3.25 -1.27
CA LEU A 19 1.01 -4.53 -1.50
C LEU A 19 1.73 -5.69 -0.83
N TYR A 20 3.05 -5.80 -1.03
CA TYR A 20 3.84 -6.90 -0.48
C TYR A 20 4.21 -6.72 0.99
N GLY A 21 4.49 -5.49 1.43
CA GLY A 21 4.95 -5.19 2.79
C GLY A 21 3.84 -5.16 3.82
N SER A 22 2.60 -4.82 3.41
CA SER A 22 1.45 -4.73 4.32
C SER A 22 0.34 -5.74 4.03
N GLY A 23 0.44 -6.51 2.94
CA GLY A 23 -0.54 -7.55 2.60
C GLY A 23 -1.89 -7.01 2.10
N LEU A 24 -1.94 -5.74 1.69
CA LEU A 24 -3.14 -5.12 1.14
C LEU A 24 -3.60 -5.81 -0.15
N ARG A 25 -4.91 -5.93 -0.31
CA ARG A 25 -5.54 -6.27 -1.60
C ARG A 25 -5.43 -5.06 -2.53
N LEU A 26 -5.35 -5.34 -3.83
CA LEU A 26 -5.23 -4.30 -4.86
C LEU A 26 -6.30 -3.20 -4.73
N MET A 27 -7.54 -3.58 -4.42
CA MET A 27 -8.65 -2.64 -4.27
C MET A 27 -8.58 -1.80 -2.99
N GLU A 28 -7.96 -2.31 -1.93
CA GLU A 28 -7.77 -1.56 -0.68
C GLU A 28 -6.71 -0.47 -0.90
N LEU A 29 -5.61 -0.82 -1.55
CA LEU A 29 -4.56 0.15 -1.90
C LEU A 29 -5.08 1.18 -2.91
N ALA A 30 -5.87 0.77 -3.90
CA ALA A 30 -6.43 1.69 -4.89
C ALA A 30 -7.43 2.70 -4.29
N ARG A 31 -8.06 2.37 -3.16
CA ARG A 31 -9.01 3.25 -2.45
C ARG A 31 -8.39 3.97 -1.26
N LEU A 32 -7.11 3.71 -0.96
CA LEU A 32 -6.41 4.31 0.15
C LEU A 32 -6.35 5.82 -0.01
N ARG A 33 -6.71 6.56 1.03
CA ARG A 33 -6.61 8.02 1.06
C ARG A 33 -5.41 8.41 1.91
N GLY A 34 -4.82 9.58 1.64
CA GLY A 34 -3.69 10.08 2.43
C GLY A 34 -3.99 10.19 3.94
N GLN A 35 -5.24 10.45 4.31
CA GLN A 35 -5.71 10.49 5.71
C GLN A 35 -5.73 9.14 6.41
N ASP A 36 -5.68 8.03 5.66
CA ASP A 36 -5.71 6.67 6.22
C ASP A 36 -4.28 6.17 6.54
N ILE A 37 -3.25 6.96 6.26
CA ILE A 37 -1.85 6.66 6.56
C ILE A 37 -1.46 7.39 7.84
N ASP A 38 -1.17 6.63 8.88
CA ASP A 38 -0.64 7.14 10.14
C ASP A 38 0.87 6.89 10.20
N PHE A 39 1.64 7.97 10.03
CA PHE A 39 3.10 7.93 10.07
C PHE A 39 3.67 7.85 11.49
N GLU A 40 2.91 8.24 12.53
CA GLU A 40 3.36 8.14 13.92
C GLU A 40 3.32 6.68 14.39
N MET A 41 2.24 5.97 14.01
CA MET A 41 2.01 4.58 14.41
C MET A 41 2.53 3.57 13.39
N ASN A 42 3.00 4.01 12.21
CA ASN A 42 3.35 3.14 11.08
C ASN A 42 2.21 2.20 10.67
N THR A 43 0.97 2.71 10.71
CA THR A 43 -0.23 1.93 10.40
C THR A 43 -0.99 2.50 9.21
N ILE A 44 -1.65 1.59 8.48
CA ILE A 44 -2.53 1.94 7.37
C ILE A 44 -3.94 1.47 7.74
N ALA A 45 -4.88 2.41 7.80
CA ALA A 45 -6.27 2.13 8.11
C ALA A 45 -7.01 1.64 6.84
N VAL A 46 -7.31 0.35 6.79
CA VAL A 46 -8.08 -0.24 5.69
C VAL A 46 -9.56 -0.14 6.00
N ARG A 47 -10.29 0.61 5.19
CA ARG A 47 -11.75 0.68 5.26
C ARG A 47 -12.32 -0.35 4.31
N ASP A 48 -12.66 -1.54 4.83
CA ASP A 48 -13.47 -2.48 4.08
C ASP A 48 -14.90 -1.93 4.04
N GLY A 49 -15.37 -1.56 2.85
CA GLY A 49 -16.75 -1.15 2.68
C GLY A 49 -17.63 -2.37 2.92
N GLN A 50 -18.27 -2.45 4.08
CA GLN A 50 -19.35 -3.42 4.27
C GLN A 50 -20.52 -3.01 3.38
N GLU A 51 -20.60 -3.59 2.19
CA GLU A 51 -21.84 -3.82 1.43
C GLU A 51 -21.81 -5.19 0.77
#